data_AF-A0AAN7KEA0-F1
#
_entry.id   AF-A0AAN7KEA0-F1
#
_cell.length_a   1.000
_cell.length_b   1.000
_cell.length_c   1.000
_cell.angle_alpha   90.00
_cell.angle_beta   90.00
_cell.angle_gamma   90.00
#
_symmetry.space_group_name_H-M   'P 1'
#
loop_
_entity.id
_entity.type
_entity.pdbx_description
1 polymer ?
#
loop_
_entity_poly.entity_id
_entity_poly.type
_entity_poly.pdbx_seq_one_letter_code
_entity_poly.pdbx_strand_id
1 'polypeptide(L)'
;MEQLLTRRKFDKFWKWSTLQHKDQARDQRRRDKAKPREGEGRPETTQRAHQLSCYIMSWSMRKLATIAIMVAAALSATTLHSAEATTFVVGDGAGWTIPSTNSLYSNWSNSYTFKTGDILVFNFVTNMHNVAEVSQADYDSCNTGPPLQLLSAGPATITLNETKTYYFLCTVGGHCASGQKVAVTVRASSGTPTASPPPTTPSSSPPPPGTTTATPSPPPPPGSGSTSLAATAKVVLLSVAVGVGFMWVS
;
A
#
# COMPACT_ATOMS: atom_id res chain seq x y z
N MET A 1 36.79 -0.98 0.41
CA MET A 1 36.88 -1.61 -0.92
C MET A 1 35.64 -1.38 -1.79
N GLU A 2 34.46 -1.09 -1.21
CA GLU A 2 33.20 -0.80 -1.93
C GLU A 2 33.24 0.42 -2.88
N GLN A 3 33.92 1.52 -2.51
CA GLN A 3 33.97 2.73 -3.35
C GLN A 3 34.75 2.57 -4.67
N LEU A 4 35.71 1.62 -4.73
CA LEU A 4 36.47 1.33 -5.94
C LEU A 4 35.67 0.48 -6.94
N LEU A 5 34.72 -0.33 -6.46
CA LEU A 5 33.85 -1.13 -7.32
C LEU A 5 32.86 -0.25 -8.11
N THR A 6 32.31 0.78 -7.47
CA THR A 6 31.34 1.68 -8.08
C THR A 6 31.97 2.51 -9.20
N ARG A 7 33.20 2.99 -9.00
CA ARG A 7 33.95 3.74 -10.02
C ARG A 7 34.23 2.89 -11.27
N ARG A 8 34.63 1.63 -11.08
CA ARG A 8 34.85 0.67 -12.18
C ARG A 8 33.56 0.33 -12.95
N LYS A 9 32.40 0.32 -12.30
CA LYS A 9 31.10 0.11 -12.97
C LYS A 9 30.70 1.32 -13.83
N PHE A 10 30.94 2.52 -13.33
CA PHE A 10 30.63 3.76 -14.05
C PHE A 10 31.50 3.91 -15.32
N ASP A 11 32.80 3.58 -15.23
CA ASP A 11 33.71 3.63 -16.39
C ASP A 11 33.29 2.64 -17.49
N LYS A 12 32.80 1.45 -17.11
CA LYS A 12 32.28 0.46 -18.06
C LYS A 12 31.00 0.95 -18.75
N PHE A 13 30.10 1.58 -18.01
CA PHE A 13 28.86 2.12 -18.57
C PHE A 13 29.14 3.26 -19.57
N TRP A 14 30.04 4.17 -19.24
CA TRP A 14 30.43 5.27 -20.13
C TRP A 14 31.11 4.78 -21.42
N LYS A 15 31.97 3.76 -21.29
CA LYS A 15 32.64 3.14 -22.44
C LYS A 15 31.66 2.38 -23.35
N TRP A 16 30.63 1.76 -22.78
CA TRP A 16 29.57 1.10 -23.56
C TRP A 16 28.68 2.10 -24.30
N SER A 17 28.25 3.19 -23.62
CA SER A 17 27.42 4.23 -24.23
C SER A 17 28.10 4.90 -25.43
N THR A 18 29.40 5.19 -25.32
CA THR A 18 30.18 5.80 -26.41
C THR A 18 30.39 4.88 -27.61
N LEU A 19 30.46 3.56 -27.39
CA LEU A 19 30.52 2.57 -28.47
C LEU A 19 29.19 2.48 -29.23
N GLN A 20 28.07 2.48 -28.51
CA GLN A 20 26.74 2.43 -29.14
C GLN A 20 26.49 3.64 -30.06
N HIS A 21 26.94 4.84 -29.69
CA HIS A 21 26.88 6.02 -30.56
C HIS A 21 27.77 5.90 -31.81
N LYS A 22 28.95 5.28 -31.70
CA LYS A 22 29.84 5.09 -32.86
C LYS A 22 29.28 4.09 -33.87
N ASP A 23 28.60 3.06 -33.41
CA ASP A 23 27.98 2.06 -34.29
C ASP A 23 26.81 2.66 -35.08
N GLN A 24 25.98 3.48 -34.44
CA GLN A 24 24.90 4.22 -35.11
C GLN A 24 25.43 5.14 -36.24
N ALA A 25 26.53 5.86 -36.00
CA ALA A 25 27.12 6.73 -37.01
C ALA A 25 27.78 5.98 -38.18
N ARG A 26 28.31 4.77 -37.94
CA ARG A 26 28.89 3.92 -38.99
C ARG A 26 27.78 3.35 -39.89
N ASP A 27 26.65 2.99 -39.29
CA ASP A 27 25.53 2.40 -40.01
C ASP A 27 24.81 3.41 -40.91
N GLN A 28 24.70 4.66 -40.47
CA GLN A 28 24.19 5.76 -41.31
C GLN A 28 25.04 5.95 -42.58
N ARG A 29 26.37 5.97 -42.44
CA ARG A 29 27.28 6.10 -43.60
C ARG A 29 27.21 4.93 -44.58
N ARG A 30 26.93 3.72 -44.10
CA ARG A 30 26.72 2.55 -44.97
C ARG A 30 25.42 2.67 -45.76
N ARG A 31 24.34 3.16 -45.13
CA ARG A 31 23.08 3.44 -45.81
C ARG A 31 23.22 4.52 -46.89
N ASP A 32 23.95 5.59 -46.59
CA ASP A 32 24.14 6.68 -47.56
C ASP A 32 24.94 6.22 -48.81
N LYS A 33 25.89 5.29 -48.63
CA LYS A 33 26.62 4.68 -49.75
C LYS A 33 25.80 3.64 -50.53
N ALA A 34 24.80 3.03 -49.91
CA ALA A 34 23.98 2.00 -50.54
C ALA A 34 22.80 2.57 -51.34
N LYS A 35 22.59 3.89 -51.37
CA LYS A 35 21.52 4.51 -52.15
C LYS A 35 21.84 4.34 -53.66
N PRO A 36 21.06 3.54 -54.42
CA PRO A 36 21.27 3.38 -55.86
C PRO A 36 20.99 4.72 -56.56
N ARG A 37 21.73 5.03 -57.62
CA ARG A 37 21.39 6.15 -58.52
C ARG A 37 20.10 5.79 -59.24
N GLU A 38 19.01 6.48 -58.89
CA GLU A 38 17.72 6.38 -59.57
C GLU A 38 17.87 6.77 -61.04
N GLY A 39 17.63 5.79 -61.91
CA GLY A 39 17.70 5.95 -63.36
C GLY A 39 17.02 4.77 -64.06
N GLU A 40 15.81 4.40 -63.62
CA GLU A 40 14.92 3.51 -64.37
C GLU A 40 13.49 3.85 -63.95
N GLY A 41 12.71 4.40 -64.88
CA GLY A 41 11.36 4.92 -64.62
C GLY A 41 10.38 3.82 -64.22
N ARG A 42 10.09 3.71 -62.93
CA ARG A 42 8.95 2.96 -62.41
C ARG A 42 7.68 3.80 -62.60
N PRO A 43 6.56 3.24 -63.10
CA PRO A 43 5.37 4.02 -63.44
C PRO A 43 4.84 4.79 -62.23
N GLU A 44 4.69 6.10 -62.39
CA GLU A 44 4.33 7.08 -61.35
C GLU A 44 3.00 6.73 -60.62
N THR A 45 2.13 5.97 -61.29
CA THR A 45 0.84 5.50 -60.76
C THR A 45 0.99 4.50 -59.61
N THR A 46 2.00 3.62 -59.66
CA THR A 46 2.28 2.65 -58.59
C THR A 46 2.85 3.34 -57.35
N GLN A 47 3.66 4.39 -57.52
CA GLN A 47 4.28 5.11 -56.41
C GLN A 47 3.26 5.90 -55.58
N ARG A 48 2.27 6.53 -56.23
CA ARG A 48 1.18 7.24 -55.54
C ARG A 48 0.25 6.29 -54.79
N ALA A 49 -0.05 5.12 -55.37
CA ALA A 49 -0.84 4.09 -54.70
C ALA A 49 -0.12 3.52 -53.47
N HIS A 50 1.19 3.26 -53.56
CA HIS A 50 2.00 2.78 -52.43
C HIS A 50 2.13 3.85 -51.33
N GLN A 51 2.29 5.13 -51.69
CA GLN A 51 2.32 6.26 -50.75
C GLN A 51 1.01 6.41 -49.98
N LEU A 52 -0.14 6.40 -50.68
CA LEU A 52 -1.45 6.46 -50.04
C LEU A 52 -1.70 5.25 -49.13
N SER A 53 -1.30 4.05 -49.56
CA SER A 53 -1.41 2.84 -48.74
C SER A 53 -0.55 2.91 -47.47
N CYS A 54 0.71 3.35 -47.56
CA CYS A 54 1.57 3.57 -46.40
C CYS A 54 1.06 4.69 -45.49
N TYR A 55 0.48 5.75 -46.05
CA TYR A 55 -0.07 6.86 -45.28
C TYR A 55 -1.33 6.43 -44.51
N ILE A 56 -2.22 5.66 -45.14
CA ILE A 56 -3.42 5.09 -44.49
C ILE A 56 -3.01 4.07 -43.42
N MET A 57 -2.01 3.23 -43.68
CA MET A 57 -1.49 2.26 -42.71
C MET A 57 -0.85 2.96 -41.50
N SER A 58 -0.03 4.00 -41.75
CA SER A 58 0.58 4.85 -40.71
C SER A 58 -0.48 5.60 -39.90
N TRP A 59 -1.53 6.10 -40.55
CA TRP A 59 -2.61 6.81 -39.88
C TRP A 59 -3.46 5.87 -39.00
N SER A 60 -3.75 4.66 -39.49
CA SER A 60 -4.45 3.62 -38.74
C SER A 60 -3.63 3.13 -37.54
N MET A 61 -2.32 2.90 -37.71
CA MET A 61 -1.42 2.50 -36.63
C MET A 61 -1.29 3.58 -35.55
N ARG A 62 -1.20 4.86 -35.93
CA ARG A 62 -1.16 5.99 -34.99
C ARG A 62 -2.45 6.11 -34.18
N LYS A 63 -3.61 5.93 -34.82
CA LYS A 63 -4.93 5.95 -34.14
C LYS A 63 -5.10 4.80 -33.15
N LEU A 64 -4.72 3.58 -33.56
CA LEU A 64 -4.76 2.41 -32.68
C LEU A 64 -3.82 2.57 -31.47
N ALA A 65 -2.61 3.10 -31.69
CA ALA A 65 -1.67 3.40 -30.61
C ALA A 65 -2.22 4.46 -29.65
N THR A 66 -2.85 5.54 -30.15
CA THR A 66 -3.47 6.55 -29.28
C THR A 66 -4.63 6.00 -28.47
N ILE A 67 -5.48 5.15 -29.06
CA ILE A 67 -6.60 4.52 -28.34
C ILE A 67 -6.06 3.58 -27.25
N ALA A 68 -5.04 2.78 -27.54
CA ALA A 68 -4.42 1.89 -26.57
C ALA A 68 -3.80 2.65 -25.39
N ILE A 69 -3.13 3.78 -25.64
CA ILE A 69 -2.55 4.64 -24.59
C ILE A 69 -3.66 5.25 -23.71
N MET A 70 -4.75 5.71 -24.31
CA MET A 70 -5.88 6.27 -23.56
C MET A 70 -6.58 5.22 -22.69
N VAL A 71 -6.74 3.99 -23.20
CA VAL A 71 -7.28 2.86 -22.42
C VAL A 71 -6.35 2.50 -21.26
N ALA A 72 -5.03 2.45 -21.48
CA ALA A 72 -4.06 2.18 -20.42
C ALA A 72 -4.02 3.29 -19.33
N ALA A 73 -4.15 4.56 -19.74
CA ALA A 73 -4.25 5.69 -18.82
C ALA A 73 -5.56 5.66 -18.01
N ALA A 74 -6.69 5.32 -18.64
CA ALA A 74 -7.97 5.18 -17.95
C ALA A 74 -7.97 4.01 -16.95
N LEU A 75 -7.30 2.89 -17.27
CA LEU A 75 -7.18 1.74 -16.39
C LEU A 75 -6.28 2.01 -15.16
N SER A 76 -5.26 2.87 -15.29
CA SER A 76 -4.37 3.24 -14.18
C SER A 76 -4.98 4.27 -13.22
N ALA A 77 -6.04 4.98 -13.62
CA ALA A 77 -6.69 6.01 -12.80
C ALA A 77 -7.68 5.47 -11.75
N THR A 78 -7.84 4.15 -11.58
CA THR A 78 -8.90 3.57 -10.75
C THR A 78 -8.43 2.90 -9.44
N THR A 79 -7.21 3.16 -8.96
CA THR A 79 -6.81 2.70 -7.62
C THR A 79 -7.36 3.61 -6.52
N LEU A 80 -8.69 3.68 -6.43
CA LEU A 80 -9.37 4.09 -5.20
C LEU A 80 -9.03 3.03 -4.15
N HIS A 81 -8.06 3.32 -3.29
CA HIS A 81 -7.90 2.57 -2.05
C HIS A 81 -9.10 2.92 -1.18
N SER A 82 -10.12 2.06 -1.21
CA SER A 82 -11.18 2.08 -0.21
C SER A 82 -10.51 1.89 1.16
N ALA A 83 -10.62 2.89 2.03
CA ALA A 83 -10.33 2.69 3.43
C ALA A 83 -11.47 1.85 4.00
N GLU A 84 -11.31 0.53 4.03
CA GLU A 84 -12.27 -0.35 4.69
C GLU A 84 -12.12 -0.20 6.20
N ALA A 85 -13.21 0.16 6.87
CA ALA A 85 -13.30 0.16 8.33
C ALA A 85 -13.30 -1.30 8.83
N THR A 86 -12.41 -1.61 9.75
CA THR A 86 -12.35 -2.94 10.39
C THR A 86 -13.14 -2.92 11.70
N THR A 87 -13.91 -3.97 11.95
CA THR A 87 -14.65 -4.14 13.21
C THR A 87 -13.90 -5.10 14.13
N PHE A 88 -13.66 -4.67 15.37
CA PHE A 88 -12.97 -5.45 16.40
C PHE A 88 -13.91 -5.72 17.58
N VAL A 89 -14.07 -6.99 17.95
CA VAL A 89 -14.81 -7.37 19.16
C VAL A 89 -13.87 -7.31 20.34
N VAL A 90 -14.17 -6.43 21.30
CA VAL A 90 -13.32 -6.21 22.48
C VAL A 90 -13.28 -7.44 23.35
N GLY A 91 -12.07 -7.98 23.56
CA GLY A 91 -11.85 -9.24 24.30
C GLY A 91 -12.12 -10.51 23.48
N ASP A 92 -12.34 -10.38 22.17
CA ASP A 92 -12.65 -11.49 21.25
C ASP A 92 -13.74 -12.42 21.81
N GLY A 93 -13.45 -13.72 21.96
CA GLY A 93 -14.39 -14.70 22.50
C GLY A 93 -14.75 -14.51 23.97
N ALA A 94 -13.97 -13.75 24.74
CA ALA A 94 -14.28 -13.45 26.14
C ALA A 94 -15.28 -12.29 26.29
N GLY A 95 -15.34 -11.38 25.31
CA GLY A 95 -16.20 -10.20 25.34
C GLY A 95 -15.81 -9.16 26.40
N TRP A 96 -16.77 -8.29 26.73
CA TRP A 96 -16.62 -7.23 27.73
C TRP A 96 -17.15 -7.69 29.10
N THR A 97 -16.25 -8.23 29.92
CA THR A 97 -16.53 -8.82 31.23
C THR A 97 -15.42 -8.46 32.22
N ILE A 98 -15.60 -8.81 33.50
CA ILE A 98 -14.49 -8.79 34.46
C ILE A 98 -13.53 -9.92 34.08
N PRO A 99 -12.28 -9.62 33.72
CA PRO A 99 -11.38 -10.65 33.22
C PRO A 99 -10.89 -11.54 34.37
N SER A 100 -10.60 -12.81 34.08
CA SER A 100 -9.94 -13.71 35.04
C SER A 100 -8.47 -13.34 35.31
N THR A 101 -7.85 -12.62 34.37
CA THR A 101 -6.50 -12.07 34.48
C THR A 101 -6.48 -10.62 34.01
N ASN A 102 -5.82 -9.74 34.76
CA ASN A 102 -5.79 -8.31 34.45
C ASN A 102 -5.13 -7.98 33.10
N SER A 103 -4.41 -8.93 32.49
CA SER A 103 -3.75 -8.78 31.20
C SER A 103 -4.65 -9.03 29.98
N LEU A 104 -5.89 -9.49 30.15
CA LEU A 104 -6.75 -9.89 29.02
C LEU A 104 -6.91 -8.77 27.99
N TYR A 105 -7.33 -7.58 28.42
CA TYR A 105 -7.59 -6.46 27.51
C TYR A 105 -6.32 -5.78 26.99
N SER A 106 -5.24 -5.77 27.77
CA SER A 106 -3.95 -5.27 27.29
C SER A 106 -3.36 -6.20 26.23
N ASN A 107 -3.46 -7.52 26.40
CA ASN A 107 -3.02 -8.48 25.39
C ASN A 107 -3.86 -8.38 24.12
N TRP A 108 -5.18 -8.27 24.28
CA TRP A 108 -6.12 -8.08 23.17
C TRP A 108 -5.81 -6.79 22.38
N SER A 109 -5.67 -5.64 23.05
CA SER A 109 -5.39 -4.38 22.35
C SER A 109 -4.01 -4.41 21.65
N ASN A 110 -3.02 -5.08 22.24
CA ASN A 110 -1.69 -5.23 21.65
C ASN A 110 -1.63 -6.21 20.46
N SER A 111 -2.62 -7.09 20.28
CA SER A 111 -2.67 -7.99 19.12
C SER A 111 -3.21 -7.35 17.84
N TYR A 112 -3.73 -6.12 17.92
CA TYR A 112 -4.34 -5.41 16.79
C TYR A 112 -3.67 -4.07 16.49
N THR A 113 -3.84 -3.61 15.26
CA THR A 113 -3.47 -2.24 14.85
C THR A 113 -4.74 -1.52 14.44
N PHE A 114 -5.14 -0.54 15.23
CA PHE A 114 -6.34 0.25 15.00
C PHE A 114 -6.04 1.47 14.13
N LYS A 115 -6.96 1.79 13.24
CA LYS A 115 -6.90 2.92 12.32
C LYS A 115 -8.13 3.80 12.48
N THR A 116 -8.01 5.06 12.08
CA THR A 116 -9.17 5.95 12.01
C THR A 116 -10.24 5.37 11.08
N GLY A 117 -11.47 5.30 11.57
CA GLY A 117 -12.63 4.69 10.91
C GLY A 117 -12.97 3.29 11.40
N ASP A 118 -12.07 2.61 12.11
CA ASP A 118 -12.34 1.28 12.67
C ASP A 118 -13.41 1.33 13.77
N ILE A 119 -14.02 0.18 14.04
CA ILE A 119 -15.17 0.04 14.94
C ILE A 119 -14.82 -0.92 16.08
N LEU A 120 -15.08 -0.53 17.32
CA LEU A 120 -15.04 -1.40 18.49
C LEU A 120 -16.44 -1.87 18.86
N VAL A 121 -16.60 -3.16 19.09
CA VAL A 121 -17.84 -3.78 19.58
C VAL A 121 -17.59 -4.37 20.95
N PHE A 122 -18.33 -3.87 21.94
CA PHE A 122 -18.29 -4.34 23.31
C PHE A 122 -19.52 -5.22 23.56
N ASN A 123 -19.30 -6.52 23.65
CA ASN A 123 -20.35 -7.49 23.93
C ASN A 123 -20.48 -7.70 25.44
N PHE A 124 -21.60 -7.28 26.03
CA PHE A 124 -21.92 -7.47 27.44
C PHE A 124 -23.43 -7.52 27.67
N VAL A 125 -23.85 -8.04 28.82
CA VAL A 125 -25.25 -8.05 29.25
C VAL A 125 -25.62 -6.67 29.81
N THR A 126 -26.65 -6.03 29.23
CA THR A 126 -27.20 -4.77 29.73
C THR A 126 -27.53 -4.87 31.22
N ASN A 127 -27.25 -3.80 31.99
CA ASN A 127 -27.33 -3.73 33.45
C ASN A 127 -26.27 -4.51 34.24
N MET A 128 -25.47 -5.37 33.61
CA MET A 128 -24.33 -6.03 34.27
C MET A 128 -23.02 -5.27 34.06
N HIS A 129 -22.85 -4.72 32.86
CA HIS A 129 -21.70 -3.90 32.51
C HIS A 129 -22.15 -2.66 31.74
N ASN A 130 -21.21 -1.76 31.54
CA ASN A 130 -21.33 -0.61 30.66
C ASN A 130 -19.95 -0.30 30.09
N VAL A 131 -19.91 0.62 29.13
CA VAL A 131 -18.68 1.13 28.53
C VAL A 131 -18.64 2.64 28.71
N ALA A 132 -17.61 3.13 29.38
CA ALA A 132 -17.36 4.54 29.55
C ALA A 132 -16.04 4.92 28.84
N GLU A 133 -16.08 5.91 27.95
CA GLU A 133 -14.86 6.60 27.48
C GLU A 133 -14.44 7.61 28.53
N VAL A 134 -13.17 7.60 28.91
CA VAL A 134 -12.64 8.43 30.00
C VAL A 134 -11.29 9.05 29.63
N SER A 135 -10.80 9.97 30.47
CA SER A 135 -9.43 10.47 30.36
C SER A 135 -8.41 9.39 30.74
N GLN A 136 -7.14 9.57 30.35
CA GLN A 136 -6.07 8.68 30.79
C GLN A 136 -5.95 8.64 32.33
N ALA A 137 -6.09 9.79 33.01
CA ALA A 137 -5.96 9.85 34.46
C ALA A 137 -7.08 9.08 35.18
N ASP A 138 -8.32 9.19 34.66
CA ASP A 138 -9.47 8.45 35.20
C ASP A 138 -9.36 6.95 34.88
N TYR A 139 -8.84 6.61 33.71
CA TYR A 139 -8.50 5.24 33.35
C TYR A 139 -7.51 4.65 34.36
N ASP A 140 -6.37 5.29 34.57
CA ASP A 140 -5.28 4.81 35.43
C ASP A 140 -5.74 4.63 36.89
N SER A 141 -6.53 5.57 37.39
CA SER A 141 -7.07 5.54 38.76
C SER A 141 -8.37 4.74 38.92
N CYS A 142 -8.96 4.24 37.83
CA CYS A 142 -10.32 3.69 37.81
C CYS A 142 -11.37 4.65 38.40
N ASN A 143 -11.23 5.95 38.14
CA ASN A 143 -12.22 6.94 38.53
C ASN A 143 -13.48 6.79 37.67
N THR A 144 -14.61 6.53 38.33
CA THR A 144 -15.93 6.36 37.70
C THR A 144 -16.80 7.60 37.78
N GLY A 145 -16.17 8.78 37.93
CA GLY A 145 -16.82 10.08 37.78
C GLY A 145 -17.39 10.31 36.38
N PRO A 146 -17.85 11.54 36.07
CA PRO A 146 -18.50 11.85 34.79
C PRO A 146 -17.62 11.47 33.58
N PRO A 147 -18.03 10.50 32.74
CA PRO A 147 -17.23 10.07 31.60
C PRO A 147 -17.42 10.99 30.40
N LEU A 148 -16.53 10.88 29.41
CA LEU A 148 -16.64 11.58 28.12
C LEU A 148 -17.81 11.03 27.29
N GLN A 149 -18.04 9.72 27.38
CA GLN A 149 -19.17 9.02 26.78
C GLN A 149 -19.55 7.84 27.66
N LEU A 150 -20.85 7.54 27.79
CA LEU A 150 -21.34 6.37 28.51
C LEU A 150 -22.35 5.59 27.66
N LEU A 151 -22.10 4.29 27.49
CA LEU A 151 -23.00 3.35 26.83
C LEU A 151 -23.40 2.25 27.83
N SER A 152 -24.64 2.31 28.31
CA SER A 152 -25.15 1.41 29.36
C SER A 152 -25.86 0.17 28.83
N ALA A 153 -26.15 0.10 27.53
CA ALA A 153 -26.79 -1.03 26.87
C ALA A 153 -25.80 -1.77 25.96
N GLY A 154 -25.82 -3.10 26.05
CA GLY A 154 -24.99 -3.98 25.23
C GLY A 154 -25.80 -4.66 24.11
N PRO A 155 -25.15 -5.08 23.02
CA PRO A 155 -23.76 -4.78 22.67
C PRO A 155 -23.59 -3.30 22.29
N ALA A 156 -22.51 -2.68 22.78
CA ALA A 156 -22.20 -1.28 22.49
C ALA A 156 -21.21 -1.17 21.34
N THR A 157 -21.38 -0.18 20.47
CA THR A 157 -20.51 0.05 19.31
C THR A 157 -19.90 1.45 19.35
N ILE A 158 -18.60 1.55 19.12
CA ILE A 158 -17.85 2.83 19.14
C ILE A 158 -16.98 2.91 17.88
N THR A 159 -17.10 3.99 17.12
CA THR A 159 -16.23 4.27 15.96
C THR A 159 -15.02 5.11 16.37
N LEU A 160 -13.84 4.69 15.95
CA LEU A 160 -12.55 5.32 16.24
C LEU A 160 -12.26 6.43 15.23
N ASN A 161 -12.80 7.63 15.49
CA ASN A 161 -12.79 8.74 14.54
C ASN A 161 -11.51 9.60 14.56
N GLU A 162 -10.66 9.46 15.58
CA GLU A 162 -9.47 10.29 15.77
C GLU A 162 -8.20 9.45 15.92
N THR A 163 -7.08 9.99 15.46
CA THR A 163 -5.75 9.41 15.74
C THR A 163 -5.34 9.79 17.16
N LYS A 164 -5.71 8.97 18.14
CA LYS A 164 -5.37 9.13 19.57
C LYS A 164 -5.41 7.79 20.29
N THR A 165 -5.04 7.79 21.56
CA THR A 165 -5.35 6.68 22.47
C THR A 165 -6.70 6.93 23.12
N TYR A 166 -7.64 6.01 22.90
CA TYR A 166 -8.92 5.97 23.59
C TYR A 166 -8.79 5.09 24.84
N TYR A 167 -9.46 5.51 25.92
CA TYR A 167 -9.47 4.78 27.17
C TYR A 167 -10.91 4.43 27.55
N PHE A 168 -11.17 3.14 27.71
CA PHE A 168 -12.49 2.63 28.06
C PHE A 168 -12.44 1.82 29.35
N LEU A 169 -13.46 1.97 30.20
CA LEU A 169 -13.62 1.17 31.42
C LEU A 169 -15.09 0.88 31.71
N CYS A 170 -15.33 -0.10 32.57
CA CYS A 170 -16.65 -0.31 33.16
C CYS A 170 -16.76 0.45 34.48
N THR A 171 -17.84 1.22 34.63
CA THR A 171 -18.10 2.04 35.83
C THR A 171 -18.88 1.31 36.91
N VAL A 172 -19.34 0.08 36.65
CA VAL A 172 -20.00 -0.75 37.65
C VAL A 172 -19.01 -1.10 38.76
N GLY A 173 -19.48 -1.03 40.01
CA GLY A 173 -18.63 -1.02 41.21
C GLY A 173 -17.57 -2.12 41.22
N GLY A 174 -16.29 -1.73 41.33
CA GLY A 174 -15.15 -2.65 41.44
C GLY A 174 -14.72 -3.33 40.13
N HIS A 175 -15.45 -3.15 39.02
CA HIS A 175 -15.15 -3.84 37.76
C HIS A 175 -13.84 -3.32 37.11
N CYS A 176 -13.66 -2.01 37.02
CA CYS A 176 -12.43 -1.42 36.49
C CYS A 176 -11.20 -1.86 37.30
N ALA A 177 -11.30 -1.81 38.64
CA ALA A 177 -10.21 -2.21 39.54
C ALA A 177 -9.88 -3.71 39.41
N SER A 178 -10.88 -4.53 39.07
CA SER A 178 -10.73 -5.95 38.73
C SER A 178 -10.26 -6.18 37.28
N GLY A 179 -9.83 -5.14 36.56
CA GLY A 179 -9.23 -5.24 35.24
C GLY A 179 -10.18 -5.04 34.05
N GLN A 180 -11.46 -4.70 34.26
CA GLN A 180 -12.39 -4.40 33.16
C GLN A 180 -12.16 -2.99 32.58
N LYS A 181 -11.03 -2.84 31.88
CA LYS A 181 -10.55 -1.60 31.26
C LYS A 181 -9.66 -1.91 30.05
N VAL A 182 -9.73 -1.11 29.00
CA VAL A 182 -8.91 -1.25 27.79
C VAL A 182 -8.45 0.10 27.26
N ALA A 183 -7.18 0.17 26.82
CA ALA A 183 -6.63 1.32 26.11
C ALA A 183 -6.40 0.93 24.64
N VAL A 184 -6.86 1.77 23.71
CA VAL A 184 -6.83 1.50 22.27
C VAL A 184 -6.11 2.63 21.57
N THR A 185 -4.92 2.37 21.03
CA THR A 185 -4.13 3.38 20.32
C THR A 185 -4.41 3.33 18.82
N VAL A 186 -4.97 4.41 18.30
CA VAL A 186 -5.38 4.54 16.89
C VAL A 186 -4.32 5.28 16.10
N ARG A 187 -3.96 4.73 14.95
CA ARG A 187 -3.00 5.34 14.02
C ARG A 187 -3.73 5.99 12.85
N ALA A 188 -3.10 6.98 12.23
CA ALA A 188 -3.60 7.55 11.00
C ALA A 188 -3.74 6.45 9.95
N SER A 189 -4.92 6.37 9.32
CA SER A 189 -5.07 5.56 8.11
C SER A 189 -4.14 6.15 7.07
N SER A 190 -3.26 5.34 6.49
CA SER A 190 -2.34 5.75 5.42
C SER A 190 -3.11 5.94 4.11
N GLY A 191 -4.04 6.91 4.10
CA GLY A 191 -4.49 7.59 2.90
C GLY A 191 -3.49 8.69 2.56
N THR A 192 -3.19 8.84 1.27
CA THR A 192 -2.20 9.75 0.65
C THR A 192 -1.81 10.97 1.50
N PRO A 193 -0.50 11.19 1.77
CA PRO A 193 -0.08 12.42 2.43
C PRO A 193 -0.35 13.59 1.48
N THR A 194 -1.25 14.49 1.86
CA THR A 194 -1.21 15.87 1.35
C THR A 194 0.19 16.40 1.66
N ALA A 195 0.94 16.74 0.62
CA ALA A 195 2.36 17.09 0.68
C ALA A 195 2.60 18.18 1.74
N SER A 196 3.25 17.80 2.84
CA SER A 196 3.82 18.74 3.80
C SER A 196 5.16 19.25 3.25
N PRO A 197 5.46 20.56 3.32
CA PRO A 197 6.70 21.11 2.79
C PRO A 197 7.94 20.55 3.52
N PRO A 198 9.08 20.40 2.82
CA PRO A 198 10.26 19.70 3.33
C PRO A 198 10.93 20.42 4.53
N PRO A 199 11.54 19.67 5.47
CA PRO A 199 12.19 20.23 6.65
C PRO A 199 13.59 20.76 6.33
N THR A 200 13.93 21.93 6.88
CA THR A 200 15.31 22.43 6.94
C THR A 200 16.02 21.85 8.16
N THR A 201 17.16 21.19 7.94
CA THR A 201 18.09 20.78 8.99
C THR A 201 19.33 21.69 8.98
N PRO A 202 20.04 21.77 10.11
CA PRO A 202 21.43 21.34 10.03
C PRO A 202 21.84 20.35 11.13
N SER A 203 22.84 19.56 10.72
CA SER A 203 23.49 18.41 11.36
C SER A 203 24.38 18.78 12.57
N SER A 204 24.54 17.85 13.53
CA SER A 204 25.80 17.12 13.85
C SER A 204 26.06 16.86 15.36
N SER A 205 26.15 15.57 15.77
CA SER A 205 27.20 14.97 16.65
C SER A 205 26.88 13.55 17.19
N PRO A 206 27.88 12.75 17.62
CA PRO A 206 27.98 11.28 17.42
C PRO A 206 27.67 10.38 18.64
N PRO A 207 27.65 9.03 18.48
CA PRO A 207 27.14 8.08 19.47
C PRO A 207 28.21 7.41 20.36
N PRO A 208 27.85 6.86 21.54
CA PRO A 208 28.66 5.87 22.26
C PRO A 208 28.23 4.41 22.00
N PRO A 209 29.09 3.43 22.33
CA PRO A 209 29.10 2.08 21.76
C PRO A 209 28.26 1.05 22.53
N GLY A 210 27.95 -0.04 21.83
CA GLY A 210 26.96 -1.03 22.22
C GLY A 210 27.40 -2.09 23.23
N THR A 211 26.40 -2.90 23.58
CA THR A 211 26.55 -4.19 24.25
C THR A 211 25.58 -5.18 23.62
N THR A 212 26.17 -6.20 23.01
CA THR A 212 25.55 -7.41 22.49
C THR A 212 24.97 -8.25 23.62
N THR A 213 23.73 -8.71 23.49
CA THR A 213 23.29 -9.97 24.11
C THR A 213 22.28 -10.62 23.17
N ALA A 214 22.69 -11.74 22.59
CA ALA A 214 21.85 -12.63 21.81
C ALA A 214 21.01 -13.50 22.76
N THR A 215 19.73 -13.67 22.47
CA THR A 215 18.86 -14.69 23.08
C THR A 215 17.78 -15.07 22.06
N PRO A 216 17.48 -16.38 21.89
CA PRO A 216 16.91 -16.91 20.65
C PRO A 216 15.39 -16.68 20.51
N SER A 217 14.96 -16.57 19.26
CA SER A 217 13.57 -16.45 18.83
C SER A 217 12.69 -17.62 19.26
N PRO A 218 11.44 -17.38 19.71
CA PRO A 218 10.42 -18.41 19.82
C PRO A 218 9.79 -18.77 18.44
N PRO A 219 9.23 -19.98 18.29
CA PRO A 219 8.67 -20.50 17.04
C PRO A 219 7.33 -19.82 16.67
N PRO A 220 6.93 -19.85 15.39
CA PRO A 220 5.68 -19.27 14.93
C PRO A 220 4.45 -20.05 15.45
N PRO A 221 3.34 -19.37 15.81
CA PRO A 221 2.10 -20.05 16.17
C PRO A 221 1.42 -20.72 14.96
N PRO A 222 0.57 -21.74 15.18
CA PRO A 222 -0.09 -22.49 14.11
C PRO A 222 -1.06 -21.60 13.33
N GLY A 223 -1.02 -21.72 12.01
CA GLY A 223 -1.97 -21.08 11.11
C GLY A 223 -3.40 -21.49 11.46
N SER A 224 -4.24 -20.49 11.70
CA SER A 224 -5.69 -20.67 11.78
C SER A 224 -6.29 -20.03 10.54
N GLY A 225 -6.96 -20.88 9.77
CA GLY A 225 -7.46 -20.59 8.43
C GLY A 225 -8.50 -19.47 8.42
N SER A 226 -8.28 -18.49 7.57
CA SER A 226 -9.33 -17.61 7.09
C SER A 226 -10.02 -18.28 5.91
N THR A 227 -11.20 -18.85 6.13
CA THR A 227 -12.13 -19.15 5.04
C THR A 227 -12.69 -17.81 4.53
N SER A 228 -12.03 -17.23 3.53
CA SER A 228 -12.56 -16.10 2.79
C SER A 228 -13.50 -16.64 1.70
N LEU A 229 -14.81 -16.52 1.95
CA LEU A 229 -15.82 -16.64 0.92
C LEU A 229 -16.02 -15.26 0.27
N ALA A 230 -15.94 -15.24 -1.06
CA ALA A 230 -16.18 -14.12 -1.98
C ALA A 230 -15.11 -13.00 -1.95
N ALA A 231 -14.68 -12.42 -3.08
CA ALA A 231 -15.26 -12.39 -4.40
C ALA A 231 -14.23 -12.71 -5.49
N THR A 232 -14.58 -13.72 -6.27
CA THR A 232 -14.04 -14.04 -7.59
C THR A 232 -14.17 -12.83 -8.50
N ALA A 233 -13.08 -12.42 -9.15
CA ALA A 233 -13.01 -12.00 -10.56
C ALA A 233 -11.89 -10.98 -10.81
N LYS A 234 -10.65 -11.44 -10.97
CA LYS A 234 -9.67 -10.83 -11.90
C LYS A 234 -8.74 -11.91 -12.46
N VAL A 235 -9.31 -12.81 -13.28
CA VAL A 235 -8.54 -13.59 -14.25
C VAL A 235 -9.26 -13.48 -15.59
N VAL A 236 -9.08 -12.35 -16.28
CA VAL A 236 -9.15 -12.32 -17.75
C VAL A 236 -8.14 -11.26 -18.22
N LEU A 237 -7.40 -11.61 -19.27
CA LEU A 237 -6.47 -10.81 -20.09
C LEU A 237 -4.97 -10.85 -19.76
N LEU A 238 -4.45 -12.07 -19.56
CA LEU A 238 -3.11 -12.43 -20.03
C LEU A 238 -3.21 -13.03 -21.44
N SER A 239 -3.41 -12.21 -22.48
CA SER A 239 -3.16 -12.62 -23.89
C SER A 239 -3.41 -11.50 -24.90
N VAL A 240 -2.56 -10.46 -24.91
CA VAL A 240 -2.26 -9.70 -26.13
C VAL A 240 -0.77 -9.32 -26.13
N ALA A 241 0.11 -10.32 -26.21
CA ALA A 241 1.56 -10.06 -26.35
C ALA A 241 2.28 -11.08 -27.26
N VAL A 242 1.57 -11.74 -28.18
CA VAL A 242 2.19 -12.64 -29.19
C VAL A 242 1.92 -12.20 -30.63
N GLY A 243 1.05 -11.21 -30.87
CA GLY A 243 0.57 -10.88 -32.23
C GLY A 243 1.42 -9.90 -33.07
N VAL A 244 2.48 -9.28 -32.54
CA VAL A 244 3.21 -8.21 -33.29
C VAL A 244 4.57 -8.69 -33.84
N GLY A 245 4.95 -9.94 -33.60
CA GLY A 245 6.23 -10.50 -34.06
C GLY A 245 6.24 -11.19 -35.43
N PHE A 246 5.09 -11.45 -36.06
CA PHE A 246 4.99 -12.38 -37.20
C PHE A 246 4.67 -11.76 -38.57
N MET A 247 4.71 -10.44 -38.74
CA MET A 247 4.49 -9.80 -40.05
C MET A 247 5.68 -8.99 -40.57
N TRP A 248 6.89 -9.29 -40.09
CA TRP A 248 8.12 -8.75 -40.66
C TRP A 248 9.14 -9.86 -40.89
N VAL A 249 8.76 -10.85 -41.69
CA VAL A 249 9.57 -11.69 -42.60
C VAL A 249 8.61 -12.66 -43.26
N SER A 250 8.05 -12.24 -44.40
CA SER A 250 7.65 -13.02 -45.59
C SER A 250 6.96 -12.08 -46.56
#